data_AF-A0A3N5ZCL8-F1
#
_entry.id   AF-A0A3N5ZCL8-F1
#
_cell.length_a   1.000
_cell.length_b   1.000
_cell.length_c   1.000
_cell.angle_alpha   90.00
_cell.angle_beta   90.00
_cell.angle_gamma   90.00
#
_symmetry.space_group_name_H-M   'P 1'
#
loop_
_entity.id
_entity.type
_entity.pdbx_description
1 polymer ?
#
loop_
_entity_poly.entity_id
_entity_poly.type
_entity_poly.pdbx_seq_one_letter_code
_entity_poly.pdbx_strand_id
1 'polypeptide(L)'
;MTRHASLERELVGVIALALFICGLCWGQGADECKPSTLNIPGAQHPCVYSDHRATFRLVAPDAQKVQVKIVGKTLDMVKGDDGTWTATSEPLVVGFHYYSVVVDGATLADPATRTFFGSGWANSGIEIPEETGADYYLPKDVPHGQVSQRWYYAKVTGKWRRCYVYTPPDYDTGKARYPVLYLMHGWGEDETGWHIQGHVDFILDNLITAKKAKPMIVV
;
A
#
# COMPACT_ATOMS: atom_id res chain seq x y z
N MET A 1 6.60 -77.50 -0.07
CA MET A 1 6.36 -76.58 1.07
C MET A 1 7.24 -75.33 0.91
N THR A 2 7.14 -74.60 -0.21
CA THR A 2 8.08 -73.49 -0.55
C THR A 2 7.57 -72.59 -1.70
N ARG A 3 6.25 -72.38 -1.83
CA ARG A 3 5.69 -71.42 -2.82
C ARG A 3 4.67 -70.42 -2.27
N HIS A 4 4.14 -70.63 -1.06
CA HIS A 4 3.16 -69.71 -0.47
C HIS A 4 3.77 -68.49 0.23
N ALA A 5 5.04 -68.55 0.66
CA ALA A 5 5.69 -67.45 1.38
C ALA A 5 6.25 -66.33 0.48
N SER A 6 6.21 -66.50 -0.85
CA SER A 6 6.79 -65.55 -1.81
C SER A 6 5.80 -64.48 -2.28
N LEU A 7 4.50 -64.78 -2.38
CA LEU A 7 3.50 -63.79 -2.82
C LEU A 7 3.17 -62.75 -1.73
N GLU A 8 3.20 -63.13 -0.46
CA GLU A 8 2.90 -62.18 0.64
C GLU A 8 3.99 -61.12 0.83
N ARG A 9 5.24 -61.42 0.46
CA ARG A 9 6.33 -60.44 0.54
C ARG A 9 6.31 -59.41 -0.59
N GLU A 10 5.83 -59.78 -1.78
CA GLU A 10 5.72 -58.82 -2.89
C GLU A 10 4.48 -57.92 -2.77
N LEU A 11 3.37 -58.43 -2.22
CA LEU A 11 2.16 -57.62 -2.03
C LEU A 11 2.33 -56.55 -0.94
N VAL A 12 3.09 -56.84 0.13
CA VAL A 12 3.42 -55.87 1.19
C VAL A 12 4.42 -54.80 0.69
N GLY A 13 5.31 -55.16 -0.23
CA GLY A 13 6.27 -54.22 -0.85
C GLY A 13 5.60 -53.19 -1.78
N VAL A 14 4.56 -53.58 -2.51
CA VAL A 14 3.85 -52.70 -3.44
C VAL A 14 2.89 -51.74 -2.72
N ILE A 15 2.29 -52.16 -1.59
CA ILE A 15 1.42 -51.27 -0.78
C ILE A 15 2.25 -50.25 0.01
N ALA A 16 3.48 -50.60 0.43
CA ALA A 16 4.37 -49.67 1.12
C ALA A 16 4.93 -48.57 0.20
N LEU A 17 5.02 -48.81 -1.11
CA LEU A 17 5.53 -47.83 -2.09
C LEU A 17 4.46 -46.80 -2.52
N ALA A 18 3.18 -47.16 -2.45
CA ALA A 18 2.08 -46.24 -2.79
C ALA A 18 1.78 -45.20 -1.69
N LEU A 19 2.15 -45.48 -0.43
CA LEU A 19 1.94 -44.56 0.70
C LEU A 19 3.03 -43.49 0.85
N PHE A 20 4.13 -43.57 0.10
CA PHE A 20 5.24 -42.64 0.21
C PHE A 20 5.21 -41.47 -0.80
N ILE A 21 4.26 -41.43 -1.73
CA ILE A 21 4.17 -40.36 -2.75
C ILE A 21 3.14 -39.27 -2.39
N CYS A 22 2.26 -39.49 -1.40
CA CYS A 22 1.27 -38.47 -0.97
C CYS A 22 1.74 -37.57 0.19
N GLY A 23 2.99 -37.66 0.65
CA GLY A 23 3.47 -36.99 1.87
C GLY A 23 4.13 -35.62 1.68
N LEU A 24 4.27 -35.11 0.47
CA LEU A 24 4.98 -33.86 0.18
C LEU A 24 4.13 -32.89 -0.65
N CYS A 25 2.85 -32.76 -0.33
CA CYS A 25 2.24 -31.44 -0.43
C CYS A 25 2.70 -30.68 0.81
N TRP A 26 3.88 -30.06 0.74
CA TRP A 26 4.11 -28.88 1.57
C TRP A 26 3.02 -27.90 1.14
N GLY A 27 1.90 -27.89 1.88
CA GLY A 27 1.02 -26.74 1.85
C GLY A 27 1.93 -25.56 2.14
N GLN A 28 2.20 -24.74 1.11
CA GLN A 28 2.76 -23.42 1.31
C GLN A 28 1.89 -22.83 2.42
N GLY A 29 2.47 -22.61 3.60
CA GLY A 29 1.74 -21.95 4.69
C GLY A 29 1.11 -20.72 4.07
N ALA A 30 -0.21 -20.59 4.18
CA ALA A 30 -0.92 -19.48 3.55
C ALA A 30 -0.18 -18.20 3.91
N ASP A 31 0.41 -17.52 2.91
CA ASP A 31 1.14 -16.30 3.14
C ASP A 31 0.25 -15.37 3.97
N GLU A 32 0.72 -14.95 5.13
CA GLU A 32 -0.09 -14.15 6.04
C GLU A 32 -0.34 -12.78 5.41
N CYS A 33 -1.62 -12.45 5.21
CA CYS A 33 -2.01 -11.15 4.66
C CYS A 33 -1.86 -10.08 5.73
N LYS A 34 -0.91 -9.16 5.55
CA LYS A 34 -0.62 -8.10 6.53
C LYS A 34 -1.46 -6.85 6.24
N PRO A 35 -2.18 -6.27 7.21
CA PRO A 35 -2.94 -5.04 6.99
C PRO A 35 -2.07 -3.94 6.38
N SER A 36 -2.60 -3.22 5.38
CA SER A 36 -1.87 -2.11 4.76
C SER A 36 -1.57 -1.01 5.78
N THR A 37 -0.42 -0.37 5.65
CA THR A 37 0.00 0.78 6.47
C THR A 37 -0.88 2.02 6.27
N LEU A 38 -1.68 2.05 5.19
CA LEU A 38 -2.58 3.15 4.84
C LEU A 38 -4.02 2.95 5.35
N ASN A 39 -4.27 1.85 6.06
CA ASN A 39 -5.54 1.59 6.71
C ASN A 39 -5.84 2.64 7.80
N ILE A 40 -7.14 2.88 8.06
CA ILE A 40 -7.55 3.58 9.27
C ILE A 40 -7.25 2.73 10.52
N PRO A 41 -7.12 3.33 11.73
CA PRO A 41 -6.85 2.56 12.93
C PRO A 41 -7.84 1.40 13.15
N GLY A 42 -7.30 0.20 13.33
CA GLY A 42 -8.08 -1.02 13.58
C GLY A 42 -8.58 -1.75 12.33
N ALA A 43 -8.55 -1.14 11.14
CA ALA A 43 -8.95 -1.81 9.91
C ALA A 43 -7.93 -2.87 9.50
N GLN A 44 -8.40 -4.11 9.33
CA GLN A 44 -7.57 -5.27 8.97
C GLN A 44 -7.39 -5.43 7.46
N HIS A 45 -8.16 -4.69 6.65
CA HIS A 45 -8.15 -4.75 5.19
C HIS A 45 -8.23 -3.34 4.59
N PRO A 46 -7.70 -3.11 3.38
CA PRO A 46 -6.98 -4.08 2.56
C PRO A 46 -5.70 -4.57 3.25
N CYS A 47 -5.28 -5.78 2.88
CA CYS A 47 -4.06 -6.40 3.37
C CYS A 47 -3.22 -6.87 2.20
N VAL A 48 -1.91 -6.98 2.40
CA VAL A 48 -0.91 -7.28 1.38
C VAL A 48 -0.17 -8.55 1.76
N TYR A 49 -0.01 -9.46 0.80
CA TYR A 49 0.77 -10.69 0.93
C TYR A 49 2.25 -10.45 0.64
N SER A 50 3.10 -11.38 1.04
CA SER A 50 4.54 -11.41 0.73
C SER A 50 4.82 -11.45 -0.78
N ASP A 51 3.90 -11.96 -1.59
CA ASP A 51 3.99 -12.02 -3.06
C ASP A 51 3.38 -10.79 -3.77
N HIS A 52 3.13 -9.71 -3.03
CA HIS A 52 2.58 -8.43 -3.51
C HIS A 52 1.15 -8.48 -4.03
N ARG A 53 0.41 -9.59 -3.85
CA ARG A 53 -1.04 -9.55 -4.00
C ARG A 53 -1.67 -8.75 -2.87
N ALA A 54 -2.81 -8.14 -3.12
CA ALA A 54 -3.61 -7.46 -2.10
C ALA A 54 -5.03 -8.04 -2.04
N THR A 55 -5.53 -8.29 -0.84
CA THR A 55 -6.94 -8.62 -0.61
C THR A 55 -7.70 -7.41 -0.12
N PHE A 56 -8.77 -7.07 -0.84
CA PHE A 56 -9.71 -6.02 -0.52
C PHE A 56 -10.95 -6.63 0.13
N ARG A 57 -11.58 -5.90 1.05
CA ARG A 57 -12.75 -6.37 1.80
C ARG A 57 -13.74 -5.23 2.03
N LEU A 58 -15.02 -5.49 1.79
CA LEU A 58 -16.09 -4.55 2.09
C LEU A 58 -17.33 -5.28 2.63
N VAL A 59 -17.92 -4.79 3.71
CA VAL A 59 -19.21 -5.32 4.22
C VAL A 59 -20.34 -4.55 3.55
N ALA A 60 -21.13 -5.24 2.72
CA ALA A 60 -22.26 -4.66 2.00
C ALA A 60 -23.32 -5.74 1.74
N PRO A 61 -24.09 -6.15 2.77
CA PRO A 61 -24.96 -7.32 2.71
C PRO A 61 -26.09 -7.20 1.70
N ASP A 62 -26.53 -5.99 1.36
CA ASP A 62 -27.62 -5.78 0.40
C ASP A 62 -27.14 -5.47 -1.02
N ALA A 63 -25.82 -5.25 -1.20
CA ALA A 63 -25.25 -4.99 -2.51
C ALA A 63 -25.49 -6.18 -3.44
N GLN A 64 -25.67 -5.90 -4.73
CA GLN A 64 -25.85 -6.90 -5.79
C GLN A 64 -24.55 -7.16 -6.53
N LYS A 65 -23.71 -6.14 -6.67
CA LYS A 65 -22.39 -6.23 -7.27
C LYS A 65 -21.41 -5.31 -6.57
N VAL A 66 -20.27 -5.87 -6.16
CA VAL A 66 -19.13 -5.09 -5.65
C VAL A 66 -17.90 -5.39 -6.48
N GLN A 67 -17.14 -4.35 -6.82
CA GLN A 67 -15.89 -4.46 -7.58
C GLN A 67 -14.80 -3.60 -6.95
N VAL A 68 -13.54 -3.91 -7.24
CA VAL A 68 -12.38 -3.05 -6.94
C VAL A 68 -11.76 -2.60 -8.25
N LYS A 69 -11.48 -1.31 -8.37
CA LYS A 69 -10.70 -0.73 -9.48
C LYS A 69 -9.31 -0.37 -8.99
N ILE A 70 -8.28 -1.00 -9.55
CA ILE A 70 -6.88 -0.78 -9.17
C ILE A 70 -5.95 -1.04 -10.37
N VAL A 71 -4.95 -0.17 -10.59
CA VAL A 71 -3.99 -0.22 -11.72
C VAL A 71 -4.66 -0.49 -13.08
N GLY A 72 -5.72 0.26 -13.39
CA GLY A 72 -6.46 0.11 -14.66
C GLY A 72 -7.25 -1.19 -14.82
N LYS A 73 -7.26 -2.06 -13.81
CA LYS A 73 -8.04 -3.30 -13.76
C LYS A 73 -9.30 -3.11 -12.93
N THR A 74 -10.34 -3.88 -13.26
CA THR A 74 -11.56 -4.00 -12.45
C THR A 74 -11.71 -5.46 -12.03
N LEU A 75 -11.82 -5.70 -10.73
CA LEU A 75 -11.93 -7.02 -10.12
C LEU A 75 -13.33 -7.16 -9.54
N ASP A 76 -14.08 -8.16 -10.00
CA ASP A 76 -15.35 -8.52 -9.37
C ASP A 76 -15.07 -9.15 -7.99
N MET A 77 -15.74 -8.67 -6.95
CA MET A 77 -15.64 -9.22 -5.60
C MET A 77 -16.62 -10.36 -5.40
N VAL A 78 -16.24 -11.32 -4.57
CA VAL A 78 -17.06 -12.48 -4.18
C VAL A 78 -17.74 -12.18 -2.85
N LYS A 79 -19.06 -12.32 -2.80
CA LYS A 79 -19.86 -12.18 -1.57
C LYS A 79 -19.83 -13.49 -0.77
N GLY A 80 -19.46 -13.42 0.50
CA GLY A 80 -19.62 -14.48 1.47
C GLY A 80 -20.99 -14.46 2.14
N ASP A 81 -21.32 -15.54 2.85
CA ASP A 81 -22.61 -15.72 3.54
C ASP A 81 -22.87 -14.68 4.65
N ASP A 82 -21.81 -14.06 5.17
CA ASP A 82 -21.84 -13.01 6.19
C ASP A 82 -22.08 -11.59 5.60
N GLY A 83 -22.27 -11.48 4.28
CA GLY A 83 -22.42 -10.21 3.58
C GLY A 83 -21.10 -9.46 3.35
N THR A 84 -19.95 -10.08 3.65
CA THR A 84 -18.62 -9.58 3.31
C THR A 84 -18.31 -9.87 1.84
N TRP A 85 -17.83 -8.87 1.12
CA TRP A 85 -17.27 -8.99 -0.22
C TRP A 85 -15.76 -9.02 -0.16
N THR A 86 -15.10 -9.92 -0.90
CA THR A 86 -13.64 -9.97 -1.02
C THR A 86 -13.17 -10.10 -2.46
N ALA A 87 -12.02 -9.51 -2.77
CA ALA A 87 -11.27 -9.79 -4.01
C ALA A 87 -9.78 -9.74 -3.71
N THR A 88 -9.01 -10.61 -4.37
CA THR A 88 -7.55 -10.61 -4.30
C THR A 88 -7.00 -10.24 -5.67
N SER A 89 -6.06 -9.31 -5.71
CA SER A 89 -5.40 -8.91 -6.95
C SER A 89 -4.39 -9.95 -7.45
N GLU A 90 -3.98 -9.82 -8.71
CA GLU A 90 -2.67 -10.30 -9.13
C GLU A 90 -1.56 -9.51 -8.39
N PRO A 91 -0.31 -10.00 -8.36
CA PRO A 91 0.81 -9.26 -7.78
C PRO A 91 0.88 -7.84 -8.32
N LEU A 92 0.91 -6.88 -7.41
CA LEU A 92 1.00 -5.45 -7.72
C LEU A 92 2.48 -5.04 -7.76
N VAL A 93 2.75 -3.99 -8.53
CA VAL A 93 4.08 -3.38 -8.52
C VAL A 93 4.31 -2.76 -7.15
N VAL A 94 5.54 -2.77 -6.68
CA VAL A 94 5.94 -2.13 -5.43
C VAL A 94 5.63 -0.63 -5.43
N GLY A 95 5.26 -0.09 -4.27
CA GLY A 95 4.94 1.31 -4.03
C GLY A 95 3.44 1.60 -3.85
N PHE A 96 3.11 2.88 -3.90
CA PHE A 96 1.77 3.41 -3.72
C PHE A 96 0.87 3.21 -4.95
N HIS A 97 -0.38 2.77 -4.74
CA HIS A 97 -1.42 2.70 -5.78
C HIS A 97 -2.72 3.33 -5.32
N TYR A 98 -3.27 4.22 -6.16
CA TYR A 98 -4.67 4.63 -6.02
C TYR A 98 -5.60 3.45 -6.36
N TYR A 99 -6.67 3.29 -5.57
CA TYR A 99 -7.75 2.36 -5.88
C TYR A 99 -9.11 2.89 -5.43
N SER A 100 -10.17 2.26 -5.90
CA SER A 100 -11.56 2.56 -5.50
C SER A 100 -12.41 1.30 -5.45
N VAL A 101 -13.48 1.35 -4.66
CA VAL A 101 -14.53 0.31 -4.65
C VAL A 101 -15.71 0.77 -5.49
N VAL A 102 -16.38 -0.16 -6.14
CA VAL A 102 -17.59 0.10 -6.93
C VAL A 102 -18.71 -0.76 -6.37
N VAL A 103 -19.74 -0.14 -5.79
CA VAL A 103 -20.90 -0.83 -5.21
C VAL A 103 -22.12 -0.47 -6.04
N ASP A 104 -22.72 -1.46 -6.71
CA ASP A 104 -23.91 -1.30 -7.54
C ASP A 104 -23.80 -0.14 -8.56
N GLY A 105 -22.59 0.03 -9.12
CA GLY A 105 -22.25 1.07 -10.10
C GLY A 105 -21.73 2.39 -9.51
N ALA A 106 -21.88 2.63 -8.21
CA ALA A 106 -21.34 3.80 -7.53
C ALA A 106 -19.87 3.61 -7.19
N THR A 107 -18.99 4.50 -7.67
CA THR A 107 -17.55 4.50 -7.33
C THR A 107 -17.32 5.30 -6.06
N LEU A 108 -16.63 4.70 -5.09
CA LEU A 108 -16.41 5.22 -3.75
C LEU A 108 -14.95 5.01 -3.33
N ALA A 109 -14.47 5.84 -2.42
CA ALA A 109 -13.30 5.49 -1.62
C ALA A 109 -13.67 4.36 -0.65
N ASP A 110 -12.75 3.45 -0.42
CA ASP A 110 -12.82 2.42 0.60
C ASP A 110 -12.86 3.07 2.00
N PRO A 111 -13.91 2.84 2.81
CA PRO A 111 -14.01 3.39 4.16
C PRO A 111 -12.94 2.85 5.12
N ALA A 112 -12.23 1.78 4.77
CA ALA A 112 -11.20 1.16 5.60
C ALA A 112 -9.81 1.78 5.44
N THR A 113 -9.63 2.73 4.51
CA THR A 113 -8.35 3.41 4.27
C THR A 113 -8.42 4.91 4.51
N ARG A 114 -7.23 5.52 4.68
CA ARG A 114 -7.06 6.96 4.45
C ARG A 114 -7.39 7.29 2.99
N THR A 115 -7.61 8.58 2.71
CA THR A 115 -7.82 9.07 1.35
C THR A 115 -6.70 9.99 0.90
N PHE A 116 -6.45 9.98 -0.40
CA PHE A 116 -5.36 10.68 -1.08
C PHE A 116 -5.92 11.38 -2.31
N PHE A 117 -5.58 12.65 -2.51
CA PHE A 117 -6.04 13.38 -3.69
C PHE A 117 -5.20 13.00 -4.91
N GLY A 118 -5.84 12.37 -5.89
CA GLY A 118 -5.22 11.90 -7.13
C GLY A 118 -6.29 11.51 -8.14
N SER A 119 -5.97 11.38 -9.43
CA SER A 119 -6.98 11.11 -10.47
C SER A 119 -8.17 12.09 -10.50
N GLY A 120 -8.02 13.29 -9.93
CA GLY A 120 -9.05 14.33 -9.86
C GLY A 120 -10.02 14.25 -8.67
N TRP A 121 -9.82 13.34 -7.71
CA TRP A 121 -10.69 13.20 -6.53
C TRP A 121 -9.97 12.54 -5.33
N ALA A 122 -10.62 12.51 -4.16
CA ALA A 122 -10.08 11.85 -2.97
C ALA A 122 -10.26 10.32 -3.04
N ASN A 123 -9.21 9.61 -3.46
CA ASN A 123 -9.19 8.16 -3.68
C ASN A 123 -8.71 7.41 -2.43
N SER A 124 -8.96 6.10 -2.39
CA SER A 124 -8.21 5.21 -1.50
C SER A 124 -6.81 4.97 -2.04
N GLY A 125 -5.91 4.60 -1.14
CA GLY A 125 -4.53 4.25 -1.45
C GLY A 125 -4.15 2.95 -0.77
N ILE A 126 -3.32 2.15 -1.44
CA ILE A 126 -2.67 0.98 -0.86
C ILE A 126 -1.17 1.05 -1.13
N GLU A 127 -0.36 0.78 -0.10
CA GLU A 127 1.09 0.70 -0.21
C GLU A 127 1.50 -0.77 -0.36
N ILE A 128 2.21 -1.08 -1.45
CA ILE A 128 2.85 -2.38 -1.66
C ILE A 128 4.30 -2.24 -1.20
N PRO A 129 4.71 -2.89 -0.10
CA PRO A 129 6.00 -2.66 0.49
C PRO A 129 7.12 -2.99 -0.48
N GLU A 130 8.19 -2.18 -0.45
CA GLU A 130 9.46 -2.55 -1.06
C GLU A 130 10.05 -3.80 -0.37
N GLU A 131 10.92 -4.50 -1.09
CA GLU A 131 11.73 -5.58 -0.54
C GLU A 131 12.47 -5.13 0.72
N THR A 132 12.83 -6.09 1.57
CA THR A 132 13.44 -5.81 2.87
C THR A 132 14.64 -4.86 2.78
N GLY A 133 14.54 -3.71 3.45
CA GLY A 133 15.65 -2.75 3.62
C GLY A 133 15.42 -1.36 3.02
N ALA A 134 14.35 -1.16 2.22
CA ALA A 134 13.98 0.17 1.77
C ALA A 134 13.33 0.96 2.91
N ASP A 135 14.06 1.96 3.41
CA ASP A 135 13.62 2.78 4.55
C ASP A 135 13.81 4.29 4.30
N TYR A 136 14.21 4.70 3.09
CA TYR A 136 14.59 6.08 2.78
C TYR A 136 13.44 7.09 2.89
N TYR A 137 12.19 6.63 2.76
CA TYR A 137 10.95 7.40 2.88
C TYR A 137 10.17 7.09 4.18
N LEU A 138 10.70 6.21 5.03
CA LEU A 138 10.09 5.88 6.31
C LEU A 138 10.57 6.83 7.41
N PRO A 139 9.76 7.08 8.45
CA PRO A 139 10.20 7.81 9.62
C PRO A 139 11.35 7.05 10.32
N LYS A 140 12.39 7.78 10.72
CA LYS A 140 13.55 7.28 11.45
C LYS A 140 13.81 8.15 12.67
N ASP A 141 14.64 7.65 13.60
CA ASP A 141 15.12 8.45 14.73
C ASP A 141 16.21 9.45 14.25
N VAL A 142 15.75 10.52 13.60
CA VAL A 142 16.56 11.61 13.05
C VAL A 142 15.89 12.96 13.32
N PRO A 143 16.63 14.09 13.28
CA PRO A 143 16.00 15.41 13.36
C PRO A 143 14.99 15.58 12.22
N HIS A 144 13.77 15.98 12.57
CA HIS A 144 12.68 16.15 11.62
C HIS A 144 12.45 17.61 11.27
N GLY A 145 12.23 17.87 9.98
CA GLY A 145 11.75 19.15 9.49
C GLY A 145 10.29 19.40 9.86
N GLN A 146 9.78 20.56 9.46
CA GLN A 146 8.36 20.89 9.63
C GLN A 146 7.70 21.03 8.28
N VAL A 147 6.52 20.44 8.13
CA VAL A 147 5.64 20.71 7.00
C VAL A 147 4.52 21.65 7.43
N SER A 148 4.43 22.78 6.76
CA SER A 148 3.53 23.88 7.10
C SER A 148 2.56 24.17 5.97
N GLN A 149 1.26 24.11 6.26
CA GLN A 149 0.24 24.63 5.36
C GLN A 149 0.27 26.16 5.36
N ARG A 150 0.27 26.77 4.16
CA ARG A 150 0.24 28.23 3.98
C ARG A 150 -0.83 28.65 2.99
N TRP A 151 -1.64 29.63 3.40
CA TRP A 151 -2.62 30.27 2.53
C TRP A 151 -2.09 31.62 2.03
N TYR A 152 -2.27 31.90 0.75
CA TYR A 152 -1.88 33.17 0.15
C TYR A 152 -2.91 33.61 -0.89
N TYR A 153 -3.09 34.92 -1.05
CA TYR A 153 -3.95 35.47 -2.09
C TYR A 153 -3.18 35.66 -3.39
N ALA A 154 -3.51 34.87 -4.41
CA ALA A 154 -2.82 34.88 -5.70
C ALA A 154 -3.43 35.93 -6.64
N LYS A 155 -2.80 37.10 -6.73
CA LYS A 155 -3.25 38.23 -7.57
C LYS A 155 -3.50 37.85 -9.03
N VAL A 156 -2.66 37.00 -9.62
CA VAL A 156 -2.78 36.55 -11.01
C VAL A 156 -4.09 35.79 -11.28
N THR A 157 -4.61 35.06 -10.28
CA THR A 157 -5.84 34.27 -10.41
C THR A 157 -7.05 34.86 -9.68
N GLY A 158 -6.85 35.92 -8.88
CA GLY A 158 -7.89 36.54 -8.06
C GLY A 158 -8.48 35.62 -7.00
N LYS A 159 -7.71 34.64 -6.50
CA LYS A 159 -8.20 33.60 -5.58
C LYS A 159 -7.24 33.37 -4.42
N TRP A 160 -7.79 32.96 -3.28
CA TRP A 160 -7.01 32.31 -2.23
C TRP A 160 -6.50 30.96 -2.73
N ARG A 161 -5.22 30.72 -2.52
CA ARG A 161 -4.53 29.47 -2.83
C ARG A 161 -3.83 28.95 -1.59
N ARG A 162 -3.53 27.66 -1.62
CA ARG A 162 -2.81 26.93 -0.58
C ARG A 162 -1.53 26.35 -1.17
N CYS A 163 -0.49 26.27 -0.36
CA CYS A 163 0.70 25.46 -0.60
C CYS A 163 1.15 24.78 0.70
N TYR A 164 1.99 23.76 0.57
CA TYR A 164 2.69 23.13 1.67
C TYR A 164 4.16 23.53 1.59
N VAL A 165 4.78 23.81 2.74
CA VAL A 165 6.17 24.22 2.81
C VAL A 165 6.89 23.32 3.80
N TYR A 166 7.88 22.56 3.33
CA TYR A 166 8.84 21.87 4.18
C TYR A 166 9.98 22.82 4.55
N THR A 167 10.32 22.89 5.84
CA THR A 167 11.53 23.55 6.34
C THR A 167 12.43 22.53 7.04
N PRO A 168 13.76 22.60 6.84
CA PRO A 168 14.69 21.60 7.38
C PRO A 168 14.77 21.66 8.92
N PRO A 169 15.29 20.61 9.58
CA PRO A 169 15.25 20.50 11.04
C PRO A 169 15.91 21.66 11.81
N ASP A 170 16.89 22.33 11.21
CA ASP A 170 17.64 23.44 11.82
C ASP A 170 16.99 24.83 11.59
N TYR A 171 15.86 24.91 10.89
CA TYR A 171 15.28 26.16 10.41
C TYR A 171 14.99 27.20 11.50
N ASP A 172 14.34 26.79 12.60
CA ASP A 172 13.90 27.71 13.67
C ASP A 172 15.05 28.15 14.61
N THR A 173 16.15 27.42 14.60
CA THR A 173 17.31 27.68 15.50
C THR A 173 18.47 28.36 14.78
N GLY A 174 18.50 28.28 13.45
CA GLY A 174 19.53 28.86 12.62
C GLY A 174 19.32 30.34 12.31
N LYS A 175 20.38 30.97 11.79
CA LYS A 175 20.32 32.28 11.08
C LYS A 175 20.60 32.13 9.59
N ALA A 176 20.64 30.89 9.11
CA ALA A 176 21.00 30.55 7.74
C ALA A 176 19.89 30.92 6.76
N ARG A 177 20.28 31.20 5.51
CA ARG A 177 19.36 31.22 4.38
C ARG A 177 19.47 29.89 3.64
N TYR A 178 18.34 29.32 3.27
CA TYR A 178 18.27 28.03 2.60
C TYR A 178 17.95 28.20 1.11
N PRO A 179 18.49 27.35 0.22
CA PRO A 179 17.97 27.23 -1.14
C PRO A 179 16.52 26.72 -1.10
N VAL A 180 15.76 27.02 -2.16
CA VAL A 180 14.35 26.64 -2.29
C VAL A 180 14.17 25.76 -3.52
N LEU A 181 13.56 24.60 -3.33
CA LEU A 181 13.06 23.73 -4.40
C LEU A 181 11.54 23.95 -4.52
N TYR A 182 11.07 24.29 -5.71
CA TYR A 182 9.63 24.28 -6.02
C TYR A 182 9.28 22.95 -6.67
N LEU A 183 8.42 22.17 -6.03
CA LEU A 183 8.14 20.78 -6.40
C LEU A 183 6.66 20.60 -6.76
N MET A 184 6.40 20.41 -8.05
CA MET A 184 5.04 20.38 -8.61
C MET A 184 4.52 18.94 -8.75
N HIS A 185 3.23 18.75 -8.48
CA HIS A 185 2.52 17.47 -8.66
C HIS A 185 2.11 17.22 -10.12
N GLY A 186 1.60 16.01 -10.39
CA GLY A 186 1.10 15.60 -11.70
C GLY A 186 -0.35 16.00 -11.97
N TRP A 187 -0.88 15.57 -13.12
CA TRP A 187 -2.28 15.76 -13.46
C TRP A 187 -3.20 15.00 -12.49
N GLY A 188 -4.31 15.62 -12.09
CA GLY A 188 -5.31 15.00 -11.21
C GLY A 188 -4.91 15.00 -9.73
N GLU A 189 -3.75 15.53 -9.37
CA GLU A 189 -3.29 15.69 -8.00
C GLU A 189 -3.43 17.16 -7.54
N ASP A 190 -3.04 17.42 -6.30
CA ASP A 190 -2.99 18.75 -5.70
C ASP A 190 -1.70 18.95 -4.86
N GLU A 191 -1.59 20.08 -4.16
CA GLU A 191 -0.42 20.44 -3.35
C GLU A 191 -0.14 19.49 -2.17
N THR A 192 -1.02 18.54 -1.86
CA THR A 192 -0.79 17.56 -0.80
C THR A 192 0.05 16.37 -1.28
N GLY A 193 0.11 16.13 -2.59
CA GLY A 193 0.60 14.87 -3.15
C GLY A 193 2.03 14.51 -2.74
N TRP A 194 2.95 15.46 -2.88
CA TRP A 194 4.36 15.25 -2.55
C TRP A 194 4.61 15.01 -1.06
N HIS A 195 3.79 15.57 -0.18
CA HIS A 195 3.92 15.36 1.25
C HIS A 195 3.28 14.05 1.70
N ILE A 196 2.04 13.79 1.30
CA ILE A 196 1.26 12.71 1.89
C ILE A 196 1.65 11.36 1.29
N GLN A 197 1.44 11.14 -0.01
CA GLN A 197 1.80 9.90 -0.70
C GLN A 197 3.23 9.94 -1.28
N GLY A 198 3.84 11.11 -1.40
CA GLY A 198 5.22 11.27 -1.88
C GLY A 198 6.29 11.23 -0.77
N HIS A 199 5.90 11.32 0.51
CA HIS A 199 6.81 11.25 1.67
C HIS A 199 8.01 12.20 1.63
N VAL A 200 7.89 13.35 0.96
CA VAL A 200 9.03 14.25 0.70
C VAL A 200 9.72 14.74 1.98
N ASP A 201 8.97 14.88 3.07
CA ASP A 201 9.47 15.27 4.39
C ASP A 201 10.42 14.22 4.97
N PHE A 202 9.99 12.94 5.06
CA PHE A 202 10.87 11.88 5.55
C PHE A 202 12.07 11.63 4.63
N ILE A 203 11.85 11.71 3.31
CA ILE A 203 12.95 11.58 2.33
C ILE A 203 14.00 12.67 2.58
N LEU A 204 13.58 13.94 2.74
CA LEU A 204 14.53 15.02 3.00
C LEU A 204 15.18 14.94 4.37
N ASP A 205 14.44 14.62 5.43
CA ASP A 205 15.00 14.44 6.77
C ASP A 205 16.12 13.39 6.77
N ASN A 206 15.86 12.25 6.13
CA ASN A 206 16.80 11.15 5.99
C ASN A 206 18.02 11.56 5.15
N LEU A 207 17.81 12.23 4.02
CA LEU A 207 18.91 12.67 3.14
C LEU A 207 19.76 13.79 3.77
N ILE A 208 19.16 14.74 4.48
CA ILE A 208 19.85 15.83 5.17
C ILE A 208 20.69 15.26 6.30
N THR A 209 20.13 14.39 7.12
CA THR A 209 20.85 13.73 8.23
C THR A 209 22.01 12.88 7.71
N ALA A 210 21.81 12.15 6.62
CA ALA A 210 22.85 11.38 5.94
C ALA A 210 23.84 12.25 5.14
N LYS A 211 23.69 13.58 5.13
CA LYS A 211 24.52 14.53 4.36
C LYS A 211 24.54 14.27 2.85
N LYS A 212 23.49 13.64 2.33
CA LYS A 212 23.28 13.38 0.90
C LYS A 212 22.47 14.49 0.21
N ALA A 213 21.76 15.31 0.98
CA ALA A 213 21.15 16.55 0.51
C ALA A 213 21.59 17.73 1.40
N LYS A 214 21.70 18.92 0.82
CA LYS A 214 21.86 20.15 1.61
C LYS A 214 20.51 20.49 2.25
N PRO A 215 20.48 21.01 3.50
CA PRO A 215 19.27 21.60 4.06
C PRO A 215 18.65 22.60 3.08
N MET A 216 17.36 22.44 2.78
CA MET A 216 16.63 23.25 1.82
C MET A 216 15.17 23.38 2.22
N ILE A 217 14.51 24.43 1.72
CA ILE A 217 13.06 24.59 1.80
C ILE A 217 12.46 23.91 0.57
N VAL A 218 11.36 23.19 0.73
CA VAL A 218 10.55 22.68 -0.40
C VAL A 218 9.19 23.35 -0.36
N VAL A 219 8.74 23.84 -1.52
CA VAL A 219 7.43 24.49 -1.72
C VAL A 219 6.65 23.78 -2.81
#